data_AF-A0A2A5NZP3-F1
#
_entry.id   AF-A0A2A5NZP3-F1
#
_cell.length_a   1.000
_cell.length_b   1.000
_cell.length_c   1.000
_cell.angle_alpha   90.00
_cell.angle_beta   90.00
_cell.angle_gamma   90.00
#
_symmetry.space_group_name_H-M   'P 1'
#
loop_
_entity.id
_entity.type
_entity.pdbx_description
1 polymer ?
#
loop_
_entity_poly.entity_id
_entity_poly.type
_entity_poly.pdbx_seq_one_letter_code
_entity_poly.pdbx_strand_id
1 'polypeptide(L)'
;MKLCISGLPRLDGAVYYTARLRPSGRPSLAIPLEDMHLLFRALCADGLLTPHSSADFLAYEAALSEFKLRRLDLEILETVAYRHEGIARKLRGYFTSEAGCEGGVVAPATGLENVSLASLLAYSGSVYVIDARDVSLDPSLLRSVARRLESSGEVYLVSDAIPPWLPSPDEILIGPLAHVSALSRVYRDVHNLGPGVKLIRRGSAYEVVPSGVEWLEEGGRYTAEWSEPPRVDYISIVFRGVDEDRVEGVVRVLAEMLDSGGKLGQELLEDLTDILGHLARPALYLLVRYGLVAQVRGPLGVVYALTERGVRCVLERLREGEGAS
;
A
#
# COMPACT_ATOMS: atom_id res chain seq x y z
N MET A 1 2.96 -10.72 -20.40
CA MET A 1 2.80 -9.25 -20.36
C MET A 1 2.99 -8.73 -21.77
N LYS A 2 2.06 -7.93 -22.26
CA LYS A 2 2.08 -7.35 -23.62
C LYS A 2 2.72 -5.96 -23.55
N LEU A 3 3.51 -5.56 -24.55
CA LEU A 3 4.15 -4.25 -24.59
C LEU A 3 3.38 -3.29 -25.48
N CYS A 4 3.17 -2.05 -25.05
CA CYS A 4 2.60 -0.97 -25.84
C CYS A 4 3.64 0.14 -25.98
N ILE A 5 4.03 0.46 -27.21
CA ILE A 5 5.00 1.52 -27.45
C ILE A 5 4.29 2.84 -27.70
N SER A 6 4.58 3.85 -26.87
CA SER A 6 4.17 5.25 -27.05
C SER A 6 2.67 5.44 -27.34
N GLY A 7 1.82 4.89 -26.48
CA GLY A 7 0.39 5.15 -26.47
C GLY A 7 -0.36 4.32 -25.43
N LEU A 8 -1.44 4.88 -24.88
CA LEU A 8 -2.37 4.14 -24.03
C LEU A 8 -3.42 3.42 -24.87
N PRO A 9 -3.49 2.07 -24.85
CA PRO A 9 -4.55 1.35 -25.54
C PRO A 9 -5.88 1.57 -24.80
N ARG A 10 -6.99 1.72 -25.52
CA ARG A 10 -8.34 1.69 -24.97
C ARG A 10 -8.80 0.24 -24.89
N LEU A 11 -8.98 -0.26 -23.67
CA LEU A 11 -9.36 -1.63 -23.37
C LEU A 11 -10.53 -1.63 -22.39
N ASP A 12 -11.57 -2.39 -22.69
CA ASP A 12 -12.79 -2.43 -21.88
C ASP A 12 -12.52 -3.02 -20.49
N GLY A 13 -13.05 -2.38 -19.45
CA GLY A 13 -12.91 -2.82 -18.07
C GLY A 13 -11.48 -2.76 -17.51
N ALA A 14 -10.55 -2.09 -18.20
CA ALA A 14 -9.17 -2.06 -17.77
C ALA A 14 -8.92 -1.15 -16.55
N VAL A 15 -7.99 -1.58 -15.70
CA VAL A 15 -7.41 -0.77 -14.64
C VAL A 15 -6.12 -0.14 -15.17
N TYR A 16 -6.10 1.18 -15.28
CA TYR A 16 -4.98 1.96 -15.77
C TYR A 16 -4.16 2.51 -14.61
N TYR A 17 -2.89 2.13 -14.51
CA TYR A 17 -1.90 2.89 -13.75
C TYR A 17 -1.23 3.87 -14.69
N THR A 18 -1.56 5.16 -14.59
CA THR A 18 -0.98 6.18 -15.47
C THR A 18 -1.08 7.58 -14.88
N ALA A 19 -0.10 8.41 -15.20
CA ALA A 19 -0.17 9.85 -14.96
C ALA A 19 -0.90 10.60 -16.09
N ARG A 20 -1.33 9.96 -17.18
CA ARG A 20 -1.78 10.66 -18.40
C ARG A 20 -3.29 10.79 -18.56
N LEU A 21 -4.03 10.12 -17.69
CA LEU A 21 -5.49 10.16 -17.64
C LEU A 21 -5.95 10.73 -16.30
N ARG A 22 -7.10 11.41 -16.32
CA ARG A 22 -7.71 11.91 -15.08
C ARG A 22 -8.07 10.72 -14.18
N PRO A 23 -7.67 10.73 -12.89
CA PRO A 23 -7.99 9.65 -11.95
C PRO A 23 -9.51 9.48 -11.81
N SER A 24 -9.97 8.23 -11.70
CA SER A 24 -11.38 7.93 -11.41
C SER A 24 -11.75 8.22 -9.95
N GLY A 25 -10.73 8.33 -9.10
CA GLY A 25 -10.84 8.57 -7.67
C GLY A 25 -9.45 8.54 -7.03
N ARG A 26 -9.41 8.40 -5.71
CA ARG A 26 -8.15 8.14 -5.01
C ARG A 26 -7.80 6.65 -5.13
N PRO A 27 -6.52 6.29 -5.03
CA PRO A 27 -6.12 4.89 -5.06
C PRO A 27 -6.53 4.15 -3.77
N SER A 28 -6.61 2.82 -3.84
CA SER A 28 -6.75 1.92 -2.69
C SER A 28 -5.46 1.12 -2.47
N LEU A 29 -5.01 0.95 -1.23
CA LEU A 29 -3.88 0.09 -0.88
C LEU A 29 -4.32 -1.18 -0.15
N ALA A 30 -5.59 -1.54 -0.24
CA ALA A 30 -6.16 -2.74 0.39
C ALA A 30 -5.78 -4.03 -0.37
N ILE A 31 -4.47 -4.30 -0.44
CA ILE A 31 -3.89 -5.46 -1.10
C ILE A 31 -4.11 -6.73 -0.26
N PRO A 32 -4.15 -7.94 -0.88
CA PRO A 32 -4.16 -9.19 -0.14
C PRO A 32 -2.97 -9.29 0.83
N LEU A 33 -3.19 -9.83 2.04
CA LEU A 33 -2.09 -9.94 3.02
C LEU A 33 -0.95 -10.84 2.52
N GLU A 34 -1.24 -11.86 1.71
CA GLU A 34 -0.22 -12.71 1.08
C GLU A 34 0.74 -11.94 0.14
N ASP A 35 0.31 -10.77 -0.35
CA ASP A 35 1.09 -9.90 -1.22
C ASP A 35 1.80 -8.75 -0.47
N MET A 36 1.74 -8.72 0.87
CA MET A 36 2.38 -7.67 1.70
C MET A 36 3.88 -7.52 1.44
N HIS A 37 4.56 -8.63 1.12
CA HIS A 37 5.97 -8.62 0.77
C HIS A 37 6.27 -7.73 -0.45
N LEU A 38 5.33 -7.58 -1.41
CA LEU A 38 5.47 -6.67 -2.55
C LEU A 38 5.32 -5.21 -2.13
N LEU A 39 4.41 -4.90 -1.20
CA LEU A 39 4.28 -3.55 -0.63
C LEU A 39 5.56 -3.14 0.12
N PHE A 40 6.16 -4.02 0.90
CA PHE A 40 7.40 -3.69 1.60
C PHE A 40 8.56 -3.43 0.63
N ARG A 41 8.66 -4.23 -0.44
CA ARG A 41 9.62 -3.96 -1.52
C ARG A 41 9.35 -2.61 -2.20
N ALA A 42 8.08 -2.26 -2.39
CA ALA A 42 7.68 -0.97 -2.94
C ALA A 42 8.09 0.20 -2.04
N LEU A 43 7.84 0.10 -0.73
CA LEU A 43 8.24 1.09 0.26
C LEU A 43 9.76 1.26 0.33
N CYS A 44 10.54 0.18 0.16
CA CYS A 44 12.00 0.26 0.02
C CYS A 44 12.42 0.94 -1.28
N ALA A 45 11.76 0.62 -2.41
CA ALA A 45 12.05 1.23 -3.71
C ALA A 45 11.76 2.74 -3.73
N ASP A 46 10.72 3.18 -3.01
CA ASP A 46 10.38 4.59 -2.81
C ASP A 46 11.20 5.26 -1.69
N GLY A 47 12.16 4.55 -1.08
CA GLY A 47 13.07 5.09 -0.06
C GLY A 47 12.41 5.39 1.29
N LEU A 48 11.19 4.91 1.54
CA LEU A 48 10.51 5.06 2.82
C LEU A 48 11.03 4.09 3.88
N LEU A 49 11.61 2.98 3.45
CA LEU A 49 12.17 1.96 4.33
C LEU A 49 13.58 1.59 3.90
N THR A 50 14.37 1.19 4.89
CA THR A 50 15.68 0.60 4.63
C THR A 50 15.57 -0.93 4.55
N PRO A 51 16.45 -1.60 3.80
CA PRO A 51 16.50 -3.07 3.79
C PRO A 51 16.73 -3.70 5.18
N HIS A 52 17.35 -2.96 6.10
CA HIS A 52 17.63 -3.41 7.47
C HIS A 52 16.36 -3.45 8.34
N SER A 53 15.33 -2.70 7.96
CA SER A 53 14.02 -2.71 8.62
C SER A 53 13.21 -3.98 8.29
N SER A 54 13.69 -4.85 7.40
CA SER A 54 12.99 -6.08 6.96
C SER A 54 12.59 -7.03 8.10
N ALA A 55 13.36 -7.09 9.19
CA ALA A 55 13.02 -7.88 10.37
C ALA A 55 11.79 -7.31 11.11
N ASP A 56 11.67 -5.99 11.19
CA ASP A 56 10.48 -5.33 11.76
C ASP A 56 9.24 -5.63 10.90
N PHE A 57 9.41 -5.80 9.58
CA PHE A 57 8.31 -6.10 8.67
C PHE A 57 7.72 -7.50 8.81
N LEU A 58 8.56 -8.52 9.01
CA LEU A 58 8.08 -9.86 9.34
C LEU A 58 7.27 -9.86 10.64
N ALA A 59 7.67 -9.03 11.62
CA ALA A 59 6.93 -8.88 12.86
C ALA A 59 5.56 -8.19 12.64
N TYR A 60 5.47 -7.23 11.71
CA TYR A 60 4.19 -6.59 11.37
C TYR A 60 3.26 -7.51 10.60
N GLU A 61 3.75 -8.33 9.67
CA GLU A 61 2.92 -9.31 8.95
C GLU A 61 2.26 -10.31 9.91
N ALA A 62 3.04 -10.83 10.87
CA ALA A 62 2.51 -11.69 11.92
C ALA A 62 1.47 -10.96 12.79
N ALA A 63 1.73 -9.71 13.16
CA ALA A 63 0.80 -8.91 13.95
C ALA A 63 -0.51 -8.60 13.19
N LEU A 64 -0.45 -8.30 11.89
CA LEU A 64 -1.65 -8.08 11.06
C LEU A 64 -2.50 -9.34 10.94
N SER A 65 -1.85 -10.52 10.91
CA SER A 65 -2.55 -11.81 10.85
C SER A 65 -3.38 -12.10 12.10
N GLU A 66 -3.00 -11.56 13.28
CA GLU A 66 -3.78 -11.68 14.51
C GLU A 66 -5.15 -10.99 14.43
N PHE A 67 -5.25 -9.95 13.60
CA PHE A 67 -6.51 -9.24 13.32
C PHE A 67 -7.41 -10.00 12.33
N LYS A 68 -7.02 -11.20 11.87
CA LYS A 68 -7.77 -12.06 10.93
C LYS A 68 -8.18 -11.34 9.64
N LEU A 69 -7.37 -10.38 9.20
CA LEU A 69 -7.63 -9.63 7.98
C LEU A 69 -7.30 -10.48 6.76
N ARG A 70 -8.04 -10.30 5.68
CA ARG A 70 -7.70 -10.87 4.35
C ARG A 70 -6.89 -9.90 3.49
N ARG A 71 -7.10 -8.61 3.73
CA ARG A 71 -6.50 -7.50 3.00
C ARG A 71 -5.90 -6.51 3.99
N LEU A 72 -4.91 -5.74 3.52
CA LEU A 72 -4.28 -4.70 4.29
C LEU A 72 -5.31 -3.64 4.70
N ASP A 73 -5.32 -3.35 5.99
CA ASP A 73 -6.01 -2.21 6.58
C ASP A 73 -4.94 -1.24 7.07
N LEU A 74 -4.98 0.01 6.58
CA LEU A 74 -3.94 0.98 6.89
C LEU A 74 -4.05 1.56 8.30
N GLU A 75 -5.23 1.56 8.93
CA GLU A 75 -5.40 1.99 10.32
C GLU A 75 -4.83 0.94 11.27
N ILE A 76 -5.07 -0.33 10.95
CA ILE A 76 -4.46 -1.44 11.68
C ILE A 76 -2.95 -1.47 11.42
N LEU A 77 -2.49 -1.21 10.19
CA LEU A 77 -1.05 -1.08 9.90
C LEU A 77 -0.42 0.04 10.73
N GLU A 78 -1.03 1.22 10.77
CA GLU A 78 -0.56 2.36 11.58
C GLU A 78 -0.53 1.98 13.08
N THR A 79 -1.47 1.16 13.52
CA THR A 79 -1.51 0.66 14.89
C THR A 79 -0.35 -0.26 15.21
N VAL A 80 -0.12 -1.29 14.38
CA VAL A 80 0.90 -2.32 14.63
C VAL A 80 2.31 -1.84 14.31
N ALA A 81 2.48 -0.99 13.29
CA ALA A 81 3.75 -0.45 12.85
C ALA A 81 4.13 0.82 13.62
N TYR A 82 4.09 0.77 14.95
CA TYR A 82 4.24 1.96 15.80
C TYR A 82 5.53 2.76 15.54
N ARG A 83 6.64 2.09 15.22
CA ARG A 83 7.93 2.74 14.87
C ARG A 83 7.90 3.45 13.53
N HIS A 84 6.96 3.09 12.67
CA HIS A 84 6.77 3.58 11.31
C HIS A 84 5.38 4.21 11.14
N GLU A 85 4.77 4.70 12.22
CA GLU A 85 3.44 5.33 12.21
C GLU A 85 3.35 6.43 11.15
N GLY A 86 4.39 7.27 11.03
CA GLY A 86 4.44 8.33 10.02
C GLY A 86 4.37 7.83 8.58
N ILE A 87 4.90 6.63 8.29
CA ILE A 87 4.79 6.02 6.98
C ILE A 87 3.35 5.56 6.74
N ALA A 88 2.75 4.84 7.69
CA ALA A 88 1.37 4.37 7.57
C ALA A 88 0.37 5.54 7.44
N ARG A 89 0.55 6.61 8.22
CA ARG A 89 -0.23 7.85 8.09
C ARG A 89 -0.05 8.51 6.73
N LYS A 90 1.19 8.58 6.22
CA LYS A 90 1.45 9.09 4.86
C LYS A 90 0.69 8.28 3.81
N LEU A 91 0.68 6.95 3.92
CA LEU A 91 -0.08 6.07 3.03
C LEU A 91 -1.58 6.35 3.12
N ARG A 92 -2.16 6.43 4.34
CA ARG A 92 -3.59 6.75 4.51
C ARG A 92 -4.01 8.06 3.88
N GLY A 93 -3.12 9.04 3.79
CA GLY A 93 -3.45 10.32 3.14
C GLY A 93 -3.53 10.26 1.61
N TYR A 94 -2.88 9.28 0.96
CA TYR A 94 -2.98 9.06 -0.49
C TYR A 94 -4.01 7.97 -0.84
N PHE A 95 -4.03 6.88 -0.09
CA PHE A 95 -4.75 5.65 -0.41
C PHE A 95 -6.01 5.51 0.44
N THR A 96 -7.10 6.16 0.03
CA THR A 96 -8.33 6.29 0.84
C THR A 96 -9.54 5.57 0.24
N SER A 97 -9.45 5.10 -1.01
CA SER A 97 -10.59 4.43 -1.63
C SER A 97 -10.72 3.00 -1.14
N GLU A 98 -11.96 2.52 -1.08
CA GLU A 98 -12.26 1.13 -0.76
C GLU A 98 -11.74 0.18 -1.85
N ALA A 99 -11.51 -1.06 -1.45
CA ALA A 99 -10.99 -2.09 -2.32
C ALA A 99 -12.08 -2.62 -3.28
N GLY A 100 -11.68 -3.13 -4.44
CA GLY A 100 -12.60 -3.88 -5.31
C GLY A 100 -13.36 -3.07 -6.36
N CYS A 101 -12.89 -1.88 -6.72
CA CYS A 101 -13.38 -1.18 -7.91
C CYS A 101 -13.03 -2.00 -9.18
N GLU A 102 -14.03 -2.27 -10.02
CA GLU A 102 -13.83 -2.81 -11.37
C GLU A 102 -13.39 -1.68 -12.31
N GLY A 103 -12.19 -1.80 -12.87
CA GLY A 103 -11.64 -0.81 -13.78
C GLY A 103 -11.35 0.55 -13.13
N GLY A 104 -10.80 1.46 -13.95
CA GLY A 104 -10.56 2.85 -13.55
C GLY A 104 -9.11 3.29 -13.69
N VAL A 105 -8.85 4.55 -13.35
CA VAL A 105 -7.53 5.18 -13.48
C VAL A 105 -6.93 5.42 -12.09
N VAL A 106 -5.81 4.78 -11.84
CA VAL A 106 -4.92 4.91 -10.69
C VAL A 106 -3.76 5.82 -11.07
N ALA A 107 -3.75 7.05 -10.55
CA ALA A 107 -2.59 7.93 -10.73
C ALA A 107 -1.48 7.62 -9.72
N PRO A 108 -0.20 7.76 -10.14
CA PRO A 108 0.92 7.64 -9.21
C PRO A 108 0.89 8.77 -8.17
N ALA A 109 1.11 8.41 -6.90
CA ALA A 109 1.43 9.36 -5.86
C ALA A 109 2.92 9.75 -5.95
N THR A 110 3.22 11.04 -5.89
CA THR A 110 4.59 11.55 -6.03
C THR A 110 5.49 11.07 -4.89
N GLY A 111 6.63 10.49 -5.24
CA GLY A 111 7.56 9.86 -4.28
C GLY A 111 7.01 8.59 -3.63
N LEU A 112 5.96 8.02 -4.22
CA LEU A 112 5.31 6.75 -3.86
C LEU A 112 4.92 5.98 -5.13
N GLU A 113 5.70 6.15 -6.20
CA GLU A 113 5.41 5.58 -7.52
C GLU A 113 5.31 4.06 -7.45
N ASN A 114 6.24 3.42 -6.72
CA ASN A 114 6.29 1.96 -6.58
C ASN A 114 5.18 1.44 -5.66
N VAL A 115 4.86 2.15 -4.58
CA VAL A 115 3.71 1.80 -3.73
C VAL A 115 2.40 1.94 -4.51
N SER A 116 2.27 2.99 -5.33
CA SER A 116 1.11 3.19 -6.19
C SER A 116 0.98 2.09 -7.24
N LEU A 117 2.10 1.57 -7.76
CA LEU A 117 2.11 0.39 -8.62
C LEU A 117 1.64 -0.87 -7.86
N ALA A 118 2.15 -1.10 -6.64
CA ALA A 118 1.73 -2.24 -5.82
C ALA A 118 0.24 -2.18 -5.44
N SER A 119 -0.32 -0.96 -5.34
CA SER A 119 -1.74 -0.72 -5.07
C SER A 119 -2.68 -1.34 -6.11
N LEU A 120 -2.20 -1.64 -7.33
CA LEU A 120 -2.96 -2.36 -8.35
C LEU A 120 -3.47 -3.73 -7.87
N LEU A 121 -2.79 -4.36 -6.92
CA LEU A 121 -3.19 -5.64 -6.33
C LEU A 121 -4.47 -5.55 -5.48
N ALA A 122 -4.93 -4.33 -5.15
CA ALA A 122 -6.20 -4.12 -4.46
C ALA A 122 -7.42 -4.22 -5.40
N TYR A 123 -7.20 -4.11 -6.71
CA TYR A 123 -8.24 -4.06 -7.73
C TYR A 123 -8.52 -5.45 -8.32
N SER A 124 -9.74 -5.64 -8.79
CA SER A 124 -10.20 -6.84 -9.49
C SER A 124 -10.49 -6.48 -10.94
N GLY A 125 -9.44 -6.40 -11.75
CA GLY A 125 -9.53 -6.17 -13.20
C GLY A 125 -9.25 -7.43 -14.01
N SER A 126 -9.90 -7.57 -15.16
CA SER A 126 -9.55 -8.56 -16.19
C SER A 126 -8.39 -8.09 -17.08
N VAL A 127 -8.12 -6.79 -17.08
CA VAL A 127 -7.07 -6.14 -17.87
C VAL A 127 -6.40 -5.05 -17.03
N TYR A 128 -5.08 -5.01 -17.04
CA TYR A 128 -4.27 -4.01 -16.37
C TYR A 128 -3.36 -3.32 -17.38
N VAL A 129 -3.35 -1.99 -17.37
CA VAL A 129 -2.47 -1.18 -18.22
C VAL A 129 -1.54 -0.39 -17.31
N ILE A 130 -0.26 -0.74 -17.30
CA ILE A 130 0.76 -0.10 -16.49
C ILE A 130 1.55 0.84 -17.38
N ASP A 131 1.35 2.14 -17.21
CA ASP A 131 2.10 3.17 -17.91
C ASP A 131 3.36 3.55 -17.14
N ALA A 132 4.50 3.12 -17.66
CA ALA A 132 5.82 3.39 -17.09
C ALA A 132 6.47 4.65 -17.68
N ARG A 133 5.79 5.37 -18.58
CA ARG A 133 6.31 6.62 -19.16
C ARG A 133 6.30 7.70 -18.08
N ASP A 134 7.45 8.36 -17.88
CA ASP A 134 7.66 9.45 -16.91
C ASP A 134 7.44 9.10 -15.43
N VAL A 135 7.51 7.81 -15.09
CA VAL A 135 7.38 7.28 -13.72
C VAL A 135 8.60 6.43 -13.38
N SER A 136 9.22 6.70 -12.22
CA SER A 136 10.41 5.97 -11.77
C SER A 136 10.03 4.66 -11.06
N LEU A 137 9.85 3.59 -11.84
CA LEU A 137 9.51 2.26 -11.32
C LEU A 137 10.74 1.37 -11.17
N ASP A 138 10.83 0.64 -10.05
CA ASP A 138 11.79 -0.44 -9.88
C ASP A 138 11.44 -1.61 -10.83
N PRO A 139 12.33 -1.98 -11.78
CA PRO A 139 12.03 -3.02 -12.76
C PRO A 139 11.78 -4.40 -12.14
N SER A 140 12.41 -4.69 -11.00
CA SER A 140 12.24 -5.98 -10.32
C SER A 140 10.86 -6.09 -9.68
N LEU A 141 10.40 -5.03 -9.04
CA LEU A 141 9.08 -4.91 -8.46
C LEU A 141 8.00 -4.90 -9.54
N LEU A 142 8.16 -4.10 -10.60
CA LEU A 142 7.24 -4.07 -11.74
C LEU A 142 6.98 -5.45 -12.32
N ARG A 143 8.03 -6.25 -12.54
CA ARG A 143 7.88 -7.64 -12.98
C ARG A 143 7.15 -8.51 -11.96
N SER A 144 7.39 -8.30 -10.68
CA SER A 144 6.76 -9.10 -9.61
C SER A 144 5.26 -8.80 -9.51
N VAL A 145 4.90 -7.51 -9.52
CA VAL A 145 3.50 -7.04 -9.54
C VAL A 145 2.80 -7.49 -10.81
N ALA A 146 3.42 -7.30 -11.99
CA ALA A 146 2.84 -7.73 -13.27
C ALA A 146 2.55 -9.25 -13.28
N ARG A 147 3.51 -10.09 -12.85
CA ARG A 147 3.30 -11.55 -12.76
C ARG A 147 2.15 -11.92 -11.82
N ARG A 148 2.00 -11.17 -10.72
CA ARG A 148 0.90 -11.40 -9.79
C ARG A 148 -0.45 -11.04 -10.42
N LEU A 149 -0.52 -9.90 -11.11
CA LEU A 149 -1.72 -9.47 -11.84
C LEU A 149 -2.09 -10.45 -12.98
N GLU A 150 -1.10 -11.01 -13.67
CA GLU A 150 -1.28 -12.03 -14.73
C GLU A 150 -2.03 -13.29 -14.27
N SER A 151 -2.09 -13.55 -12.96
CA SER A 151 -2.91 -14.65 -12.43
C SER A 151 -4.42 -14.39 -12.49
N SER A 152 -4.82 -13.13 -12.69
CA SER A 152 -6.22 -12.69 -12.70
C SER A 152 -6.66 -11.97 -13.99
N GLY A 153 -5.72 -11.47 -14.78
CA GLY A 153 -6.04 -10.73 -16.00
C GLY A 153 -4.86 -10.53 -16.94
N GLU A 154 -5.11 -9.91 -18.09
CA GLU A 154 -4.05 -9.55 -19.03
C GLU A 154 -3.31 -8.28 -18.57
N VAL A 155 -1.99 -8.25 -18.71
CA VAL A 155 -1.17 -7.08 -18.33
C VAL A 155 -0.50 -6.48 -19.55
N TYR A 156 -0.72 -5.18 -19.75
CA TYR A 156 -0.12 -4.34 -20.78
C TYR A 156 0.84 -3.36 -20.12
N LEU A 157 2.09 -3.32 -20.57
CA LEU A 157 3.08 -2.33 -20.16
C LEU A 157 3.19 -1.27 -21.24
N VAL A 158 3.03 0.00 -20.88
CA VAL A 158 3.20 1.14 -21.80
C VAL A 158 4.54 1.80 -21.53
N SER A 159 5.34 1.98 -22.59
CA SER A 159 6.69 2.57 -22.53
C SER A 159 7.02 3.23 -23.87
N ASP A 160 7.95 4.19 -23.91
CA ASP A 160 8.37 4.81 -25.18
C ASP A 160 9.44 3.99 -25.93
N ALA A 161 10.05 3.03 -25.25
CA ALA A 161 11.02 2.12 -25.81
C ALA A 161 10.88 0.74 -25.19
N ILE A 162 11.53 -0.26 -25.80
CA ILE A 162 11.62 -1.61 -25.22
C ILE A 162 12.51 -1.53 -23.98
N PRO A 163 11.99 -1.85 -22.79
CA PRO A 163 12.81 -1.83 -21.59
C PRO A 163 13.94 -2.88 -21.70
N PRO A 164 15.19 -2.56 -21.29
CA PRO A 164 16.32 -3.50 -21.40
C PRO A 164 16.09 -4.83 -20.68
N TRP A 165 15.28 -4.81 -19.62
CA TRP A 165 14.92 -5.98 -18.82
C TRP A 165 13.77 -6.81 -19.40
N LEU A 166 13.16 -6.37 -20.51
CA LEU A 166 12.12 -7.08 -21.29
C LEU A 166 12.52 -7.13 -22.78
N PRO A 167 13.60 -7.84 -23.14
CA PRO A 167 14.16 -7.77 -24.49
C PRO A 167 13.36 -8.53 -25.56
N SER A 168 12.40 -9.38 -25.18
CA SER A 168 11.67 -10.21 -26.15
C SER A 168 10.20 -10.46 -25.75
N PRO A 169 9.37 -9.40 -25.70
CA PRO A 169 7.94 -9.54 -25.44
C PRO A 169 7.25 -10.34 -26.56
N ASP A 170 6.27 -11.17 -26.21
CA ASP A 170 5.56 -12.00 -27.19
C ASP A 170 4.63 -11.19 -28.09
N GLU A 171 4.14 -10.05 -27.61
CA GLU A 171 3.28 -9.13 -28.33
C GLU A 171 3.69 -7.68 -28.07
N ILE A 172 3.78 -6.88 -29.14
CA ILE A 172 4.09 -5.44 -29.09
C ILE A 172 3.06 -4.67 -29.90
N LEU A 173 2.29 -3.80 -29.24
CA LEU A 173 1.38 -2.85 -29.87
C LEU A 173 2.14 -1.55 -30.19
N ILE A 174 2.08 -1.09 -31.43
CA ILE A 174 2.75 0.16 -31.86
C ILE A 174 1.74 1.32 -31.84
N GLY A 175 1.93 2.20 -30.87
CA GLY A 175 1.06 3.36 -30.64
C GLY A 175 1.21 4.48 -31.67
N PRO A 176 0.27 5.43 -31.68
CA PRO A 176 0.24 6.55 -32.61
C PRO A 176 1.46 7.47 -32.50
N LEU A 177 2.08 7.56 -31.31
CA LEU A 177 3.22 8.43 -31.04
C LEU A 177 4.56 7.70 -31.14
N ALA A 178 4.57 6.43 -31.56
CA ALA A 178 5.79 5.63 -31.61
C ALA A 178 6.80 6.17 -32.65
N HIS A 179 8.07 6.26 -32.25
CA HIS A 179 9.16 6.57 -33.17
C HIS A 179 9.50 5.38 -34.06
N VAL A 180 8.71 5.19 -35.13
CA VAL A 180 8.83 4.06 -36.08
C VAL A 180 10.26 3.88 -36.59
N SER A 181 10.94 4.97 -36.97
CA SER A 181 12.31 4.88 -37.49
C SER A 181 13.31 4.31 -36.48
N ALA A 182 13.11 4.56 -35.18
CA ALA A 182 13.95 3.99 -34.13
C ALA A 182 13.65 2.50 -33.96
N LEU A 183 12.37 2.12 -33.96
CA LEU A 183 11.93 0.73 -33.85
C LEU A 183 12.39 -0.12 -35.05
N SER A 184 12.33 0.41 -36.28
CA SER A 184 12.81 -0.28 -37.48
C SER A 184 14.32 -0.59 -37.44
N ARG A 185 15.11 0.18 -36.68
CA ARG A 185 16.55 -0.12 -36.49
C ARG A 185 16.77 -1.30 -35.56
N VAL A 186 15.86 -1.51 -34.61
CA VAL A 186 15.87 -2.65 -33.67
C VAL A 186 15.32 -3.89 -34.36
N TYR A 187 14.22 -3.76 -35.10
CA TYR A 187 13.55 -4.82 -35.84
C TYR A 187 13.81 -4.73 -37.34
N ARG A 188 15.08 -4.91 -37.74
CA ARG A 188 15.51 -4.73 -39.14
C ARG A 188 14.80 -5.67 -40.12
N ASP A 189 14.43 -6.85 -39.62
CA ASP A 189 13.80 -7.92 -40.42
C ASP A 189 12.27 -7.77 -40.50
N VAL A 190 11.70 -6.71 -39.93
CA VAL A 190 10.26 -6.45 -39.87
C VAL A 190 9.89 -5.37 -40.88
N HIS A 191 9.23 -5.78 -41.96
CA HIS A 191 8.72 -4.87 -43.00
C HIS A 191 7.34 -4.31 -42.61
N ASN A 192 7.01 -3.11 -43.11
CA ASN A 192 5.72 -2.44 -42.88
C ASN A 192 5.43 -2.08 -41.41
N LEU A 193 6.48 -1.80 -40.62
CA LEU A 193 6.32 -1.23 -39.29
C LEU A 193 5.73 0.19 -39.40
N GLY A 194 4.67 0.46 -38.65
CA GLY A 194 4.03 1.77 -38.59
C GLY A 194 3.07 1.87 -37.40
N PRO A 195 2.49 3.04 -37.13
CA PRO A 195 1.48 3.18 -36.10
C PRO A 195 0.25 2.33 -36.41
N GLY A 196 -0.40 1.76 -35.40
CA GLY A 196 -1.62 0.95 -35.57
C GLY A 196 -1.36 -0.50 -36.01
N VAL A 197 -0.10 -0.94 -36.05
CA VAL A 197 0.26 -2.36 -36.21
C VAL A 197 0.58 -2.97 -34.85
N LYS A 198 0.54 -4.31 -34.79
CA LYS A 198 1.12 -5.07 -33.70
C LYS A 198 2.10 -6.12 -34.23
N LEU A 199 3.12 -6.37 -33.43
CA LEU A 199 4.13 -7.39 -33.66
C LEU A 199 3.80 -8.60 -32.80
N ILE A 200 3.68 -9.78 -33.41
CA ILE A 200 3.48 -11.04 -32.71
C ILE A 200 4.71 -11.91 -32.92
N ARG A 201 5.29 -12.40 -31.83
CA ARG A 201 6.45 -13.30 -31.89
C ARG A 201 6.04 -14.68 -32.38
N ARG A 202 6.66 -15.14 -33.46
CA ARG A 202 6.51 -16.49 -34.03
C ARG A 202 7.90 -17.13 -34.09
N GLY A 203 8.26 -17.86 -33.02
CA GLY A 203 9.61 -18.42 -32.87
C GLY A 203 10.65 -17.32 -32.64
N SER A 204 11.62 -17.19 -33.55
CA SER A 204 12.67 -16.16 -33.49
C SER A 204 12.31 -14.86 -34.20
N ALA A 205 11.24 -14.83 -35.00
CA ALA A 205 10.83 -13.69 -35.80
C ALA A 205 9.55 -13.02 -35.28
N TYR A 206 9.32 -11.76 -35.67
CA TYR A 206 8.07 -11.06 -35.44
C TYR A 206 7.27 -10.96 -36.73
N GLU A 207 5.97 -11.24 -36.62
CA GLU A 207 4.99 -11.05 -37.68
C GLU A 207 4.25 -9.72 -37.46
N VAL A 208 4.10 -8.91 -38.52
CA VAL A 208 3.33 -7.66 -38.48
C VAL A 208 1.89 -7.96 -38.85
N VAL A 209 0.97 -7.61 -37.95
CA VAL A 209 -0.46 -7.68 -38.21
C VAL A 209 -1.14 -6.37 -37.80
N PRO A 210 -2.30 -6.01 -38.39
CA PRO A 210 -3.09 -4.87 -37.91
C PRO A 210 -3.43 -5.02 -36.42
N SER A 211 -3.28 -3.97 -35.61
CA SER A 211 -3.55 -4.08 -34.18
C SER A 211 -5.05 -4.19 -33.89
N GLY A 212 -5.87 -3.40 -34.60
CA GLY A 212 -7.30 -3.23 -34.31
C GLY A 212 -7.58 -2.53 -32.97
N VAL A 213 -6.54 -2.02 -32.30
CA VAL A 213 -6.63 -1.40 -30.97
C VAL A 213 -6.90 0.10 -31.13
N GLU A 214 -7.95 0.58 -30.45
CA GLU A 214 -8.19 2.01 -30.27
C GLU A 214 -7.23 2.58 -29.22
N TRP A 215 -6.91 3.87 -29.32
CA TRP A 215 -5.99 4.56 -28.41
C TRP A 215 -6.73 5.65 -27.65
N LEU A 216 -6.39 5.84 -26.37
CA LEU A 216 -6.94 6.92 -25.56
C LEU A 216 -6.29 8.25 -25.90
N GLU A 217 -7.08 9.33 -25.84
CA GLU A 217 -6.54 10.69 -25.85
C GLU A 217 -5.91 10.99 -24.49
N GLU A 218 -4.62 11.33 -24.51
CA GLU A 218 -3.84 11.63 -23.32
C GLU A 218 -4.05 13.10 -22.92
N GLY A 219 -4.63 13.34 -21.74
CA GLY A 219 -5.22 14.64 -21.35
C GLY A 219 -4.35 15.54 -20.46
N GLY A 220 -3.19 15.09 -20.01
CA GLY A 220 -2.31 15.88 -19.13
C GLY A 220 -1.36 15.03 -18.28
N ARG A 221 -0.82 15.61 -17.20
CA ARG A 221 -0.05 14.89 -16.17
C ARG A 221 -0.76 15.02 -14.82
N TYR A 222 -1.22 13.90 -14.28
CA TYR A 222 -1.99 13.78 -13.05
C TYR A 222 -1.19 12.99 -12.02
N THR A 223 -1.34 13.38 -10.76
CA THR A 223 -0.78 12.69 -9.60
C THR A 223 -1.86 12.50 -8.56
N ALA A 224 -1.74 11.47 -7.72
CA ALA A 224 -2.64 11.32 -6.59
C ALA A 224 -2.43 12.48 -5.60
N GLU A 225 -3.53 13.07 -5.13
CA GLU A 225 -3.50 14.15 -4.15
C GLU A 225 -3.44 13.58 -2.73
N TRP A 226 -2.59 14.17 -1.89
CA TRP A 226 -2.55 13.85 -0.46
C TRP A 226 -3.56 14.69 0.31
N SER A 227 -4.25 14.07 1.26
CA SER A 227 -4.98 14.80 2.30
C SER A 227 -4.64 14.25 3.67
N GLU A 228 -4.72 15.11 4.68
CA GLU A 228 -4.58 14.70 6.08
C GLU A 228 -5.62 13.60 6.42
N PRO A 229 -5.19 12.38 6.78
CA PRO A 229 -6.13 11.33 7.15
C PRO A 229 -6.74 11.57 8.53
N PRO A 230 -7.94 11.02 8.80
CA PRO A 230 -8.53 11.02 10.13
C PRO A 230 -7.59 10.39 11.17
N ARG A 231 -7.67 10.84 12.41
CA ARG A 231 -6.90 10.24 13.51
C ARG A 231 -7.36 8.80 13.74
N VAL A 232 -6.41 7.95 14.14
CA VAL A 232 -6.69 6.55 14.47
C VAL A 232 -6.91 6.42 15.97
N ASP A 233 -8.02 5.80 16.34
CA ASP A 233 -8.26 5.38 17.70
C ASP A 233 -7.54 4.06 17.98
N TYR A 234 -6.25 4.16 18.32
CA TYR A 234 -5.41 3.00 18.53
C TYR A 234 -5.88 2.13 19.69
N ILE A 235 -6.48 2.70 20.74
CA ILE A 235 -6.94 1.93 21.90
C ILE A 235 -8.10 1.02 21.49
N SER A 236 -9.09 1.55 20.76
CA SER A 236 -10.18 0.74 20.16
C SER A 236 -9.64 -0.38 19.28
N ILE A 237 -8.67 -0.09 18.42
CA ILE A 237 -8.12 -1.10 17.52
C ILE A 237 -7.41 -2.20 18.31
N VAL A 238 -6.57 -1.83 19.27
CA VAL A 238 -5.82 -2.79 20.11
C VAL A 238 -6.76 -3.71 20.89
N PHE A 239 -7.86 -3.18 21.39
CA PHE A 239 -8.87 -3.92 22.15
C PHE A 239 -10.10 -4.31 21.32
N ARG A 240 -9.95 -4.44 20.00
CA ARG A 240 -11.05 -4.80 19.11
C ARG A 240 -11.71 -6.11 19.57
N GLY A 241 -13.02 -6.05 19.79
CA GLY A 241 -13.81 -7.20 20.26
C GLY A 241 -13.91 -7.31 21.79
N VAL A 242 -13.31 -6.37 22.53
CA VAL A 242 -13.63 -6.10 23.94
C VAL A 242 -14.81 -5.12 23.98
N ASP A 243 -15.63 -5.25 25.03
CA ASP A 243 -16.76 -4.35 25.29
C ASP A 243 -16.30 -2.91 25.57
N GLU A 244 -17.01 -1.91 25.01
CA GLU A 244 -16.56 -0.50 25.05
C GLU A 244 -16.45 0.03 26.48
N ASP A 245 -17.33 -0.38 27.41
CA ASP A 245 -17.25 0.05 28.81
C ASP A 245 -15.93 -0.41 29.46
N ARG A 246 -15.43 -1.57 29.05
CA ARG A 246 -14.13 -2.09 29.50
C ARG A 246 -12.97 -1.39 28.81
N VAL A 247 -13.12 -1.02 27.54
CA VAL A 247 -12.11 -0.20 26.84
C VAL A 247 -11.97 1.16 27.52
N GLU A 248 -13.09 1.80 27.87
CA GLU A 248 -13.12 3.04 28.66
C GLU A 248 -12.51 2.84 30.06
N GLY A 249 -12.75 1.70 30.70
CA GLY A 249 -12.04 1.32 31.92
C GLY A 249 -10.52 1.33 31.76
N VAL A 250 -10.00 0.75 30.67
CA VAL A 250 -8.56 0.78 30.35
C VAL A 250 -8.08 2.22 30.12
N VAL A 251 -8.85 3.05 29.41
CA VAL A 251 -8.52 4.48 29.21
C VAL A 251 -8.38 5.20 30.55
N ARG A 252 -9.25 4.95 31.52
CA ARG A 252 -9.14 5.53 32.87
C ARG A 252 -7.87 5.12 33.60
N VAL A 253 -7.50 3.84 33.55
CA VAL A 253 -6.23 3.37 34.12
C VAL A 253 -5.04 4.06 33.46
N LEU A 254 -5.05 4.22 32.14
CA LEU A 254 -4.00 4.94 31.43
C LEU A 254 -4.00 6.44 31.77
N ALA A 255 -5.15 7.06 32.00
CA ALA A 255 -5.26 8.45 32.46
C ALA A 255 -4.67 8.63 33.86
N GLU A 256 -4.94 7.71 34.79
CA GLU A 256 -4.29 7.73 36.11
C GLU A 256 -2.77 7.60 36.00
N MET A 257 -2.27 6.75 35.08
CA MET A 257 -0.83 6.65 34.80
C MET A 257 -0.24 7.94 34.24
N LEU A 258 -1.02 8.71 33.46
CA LEU A 258 -0.59 10.01 32.95
C LEU A 258 -0.38 10.99 34.10
N ASP A 259 -1.29 11.01 35.07
CA ASP A 259 -1.23 11.90 36.24
C ASP A 259 -0.12 11.50 37.22
N SER A 260 0.08 10.20 37.44
CA SER A 260 1.10 9.68 38.37
C SER A 260 2.51 9.60 37.78
N GLY A 261 2.65 9.72 36.46
CA GLY A 261 3.91 9.52 35.73
C GLY A 261 4.30 8.05 35.51
N GLY A 262 3.45 7.09 35.93
CA GLY A 262 3.65 5.65 35.77
C GLY A 262 3.10 4.82 36.94
N LYS A 263 3.08 3.50 36.78
CA LYS A 263 2.62 2.55 37.81
C LYS A 263 3.58 1.36 37.94
N LEU A 264 3.64 0.76 39.12
CA LEU A 264 4.37 -0.49 39.31
C LEU A 264 3.68 -1.62 38.53
N GLY A 265 4.44 -2.60 38.04
CA GLY A 265 3.88 -3.67 37.21
C GLY A 265 2.81 -4.52 37.89
N GLN A 266 2.86 -4.64 39.21
CA GLN A 266 1.86 -5.40 39.97
C GLN A 266 0.57 -4.59 40.15
N GLU A 267 0.69 -3.31 40.51
CA GLU A 267 -0.40 -2.35 40.62
C GLU A 267 -1.17 -2.21 39.29
N LEU A 268 -0.45 -1.96 38.19
CA LEU A 268 -1.07 -1.87 36.87
C LEU A 268 -1.80 -3.15 36.48
N LEU A 269 -1.26 -4.32 36.85
CA LEU A 269 -1.91 -5.59 36.55
C LEU A 269 -3.18 -5.80 37.39
N GLU A 270 -3.18 -5.36 38.65
CA GLU A 270 -4.35 -5.39 39.53
C GLU A 270 -5.47 -4.51 38.96
N ASP A 271 -5.17 -3.25 38.61
CA ASP A 271 -6.14 -2.34 37.98
C ASP A 271 -6.75 -2.93 36.69
N LEU A 272 -5.91 -3.49 35.83
CA LEU A 272 -6.37 -4.15 34.60
C LEU A 272 -7.18 -5.43 34.90
N THR A 273 -6.91 -6.12 36.00
CA THR A 273 -7.64 -7.32 36.42
C THR A 273 -9.05 -6.95 36.88
N ASP A 274 -9.21 -5.81 37.55
CA ASP A 274 -10.52 -5.34 37.99
C ASP A 274 -11.45 -5.01 36.80
N ILE A 275 -10.88 -4.58 35.67
CA ILE A 275 -11.63 -4.23 34.46
C ILE A 275 -11.81 -5.40 33.50
N LEU A 276 -10.73 -6.15 33.24
CA LEU A 276 -10.65 -7.14 32.17
C LEU A 276 -10.63 -8.59 32.69
N GLY A 277 -10.51 -8.78 34.01
CA GLY A 277 -10.39 -10.10 34.63
C GLY A 277 -9.20 -10.88 34.09
N HIS A 278 -9.46 -12.10 33.61
CA HIS A 278 -8.44 -12.99 33.05
C HIS A 278 -7.70 -12.43 31.82
N LEU A 279 -8.24 -11.39 31.16
CA LEU A 279 -7.61 -10.74 30.01
C LEU A 279 -6.59 -9.66 30.39
N ALA A 280 -6.39 -9.36 31.67
CA ALA A 280 -5.48 -8.30 32.13
C ALA A 280 -4.01 -8.50 31.69
N ARG A 281 -3.49 -9.73 31.81
CA ARG A 281 -2.12 -10.05 31.35
C ARG A 281 -1.97 -9.90 29.82
N PRO A 282 -2.87 -10.47 29.00
CA PRO A 282 -2.91 -10.19 27.57
C PRO A 282 -3.01 -8.68 27.26
N ALA A 283 -3.86 -7.94 27.96
CA ALA A 283 -4.03 -6.51 27.76
C ALA A 283 -2.74 -5.73 28.01
N LEU A 284 -2.06 -5.98 29.13
CA LEU A 284 -0.77 -5.38 29.43
C LEU A 284 0.26 -5.69 28.33
N TYR A 285 0.28 -6.94 27.84
CA TYR A 285 1.14 -7.32 26.72
C TYR A 285 0.82 -6.52 25.45
N LEU A 286 -0.45 -6.34 25.09
CA LEU A 286 -0.86 -5.57 23.91
C LEU A 286 -0.51 -4.08 24.04
N LEU A 287 -0.74 -3.48 25.21
CA LEU A 287 -0.37 -2.09 25.52
C LEU A 287 1.14 -1.86 25.31
N VAL A 288 1.97 -2.80 25.76
CA VAL A 288 3.43 -2.74 25.56
C VAL A 288 3.81 -3.00 24.10
N ARG A 289 3.24 -4.04 23.48
CA ARG A 289 3.58 -4.47 22.12
C ARG A 289 3.27 -3.39 21.08
N TYR A 290 2.14 -2.70 21.21
CA TYR A 290 1.74 -1.63 20.29
C TYR A 290 2.19 -0.24 20.73
N GLY A 291 3.09 -0.19 21.73
CA GLY A 291 3.80 1.02 22.10
C GLY A 291 2.92 2.09 22.74
N LEU A 292 1.83 1.72 23.42
CA LEU A 292 1.06 2.63 24.26
C LEU A 292 1.74 2.82 25.63
N VAL A 293 2.40 1.76 26.12
CA VAL A 293 3.10 1.73 27.40
C VAL A 293 4.52 1.21 27.19
N ALA A 294 5.50 1.78 27.89
CA ALA A 294 6.87 1.30 27.92
C ALA A 294 7.21 0.66 29.28
N GLN A 295 7.98 -0.43 29.23
CA GLN A 295 8.53 -1.06 30.41
C GLN A 295 9.87 -0.41 30.78
N VAL A 296 9.97 0.15 31.98
CA VAL A 296 11.20 0.73 32.55
C VAL A 296 11.67 -0.15 33.70
N ARG A 297 12.89 -0.68 33.59
CA ARG A 297 13.49 -1.48 34.66
C ARG A 297 14.25 -0.57 35.61
N GLY A 298 13.83 -0.55 36.87
CA GLY A 298 14.47 0.21 37.94
C GLY A 298 14.96 -0.69 39.09
N PRO A 299 15.64 -0.10 40.09
CA PRO A 299 16.13 -0.82 41.27
C PRO A 299 15.00 -1.41 42.12
N LEU A 300 13.81 -0.79 42.07
CA LEU A 300 12.62 -1.19 42.84
C LEU A 300 11.71 -2.17 42.06
N GLY A 301 12.11 -2.60 40.87
CA GLY A 301 11.36 -3.50 40.02
C GLY A 301 10.98 -2.89 38.67
N VAL A 302 9.89 -3.40 38.10
CA VAL A 302 9.39 -2.97 36.79
C VAL A 302 8.35 -1.89 36.97
N VAL A 303 8.61 -0.71 36.41
CA VAL A 303 7.66 0.39 36.29
C VAL A 303 7.19 0.47 34.85
N TYR A 304 5.90 0.72 34.66
CA TYR A 304 5.30 0.98 33.37
C TYR A 304 4.91 2.45 33.28
N ALA A 305 5.23 3.08 32.16
CA ALA A 305 4.89 4.49 31.90
C ALA A 305 4.31 4.62 30.48
N LEU A 306 3.47 5.63 30.27
CA LEU A 306 2.96 5.93 28.94
C LEU A 306 4.10 6.34 28.02
N THR A 307 4.03 5.90 26.77
CA THR A 307 4.87 6.45 25.70
C THR A 307 4.27 7.77 25.20
N GLU A 308 4.99 8.52 24.36
CA GLU A 308 4.42 9.70 23.68
C GLU A 308 3.13 9.36 22.92
N ARG A 309 3.09 8.18 22.28
CA ARG A 309 1.89 7.67 21.62
C ARG A 309 0.77 7.42 22.63
N GLY A 310 1.06 6.73 23.74
CA GLY A 310 0.09 6.47 24.80
C GLY A 310 -0.51 7.75 25.37
N VAL A 311 0.34 8.73 25.70
CA VAL A 311 -0.09 10.07 26.18
C VAL A 311 -1.04 10.73 25.18
N ARG A 312 -0.67 10.76 23.89
CA ARG A 312 -1.52 11.34 22.85
C ARG A 312 -2.89 10.66 22.77
N CYS A 313 -2.93 9.32 22.80
CA CYS A 313 -4.19 8.56 22.72
C CYS A 313 -5.12 8.88 23.90
N VAL A 314 -4.58 8.88 25.11
CA VAL A 314 -5.35 9.16 26.34
C VAL A 314 -5.90 10.57 26.31
N LEU A 315 -5.07 11.56 25.98
CA LEU A 315 -5.50 12.97 25.90
C LEU A 315 -6.58 13.19 24.83
N GLU A 316 -6.52 12.46 23.72
CA GLU A 316 -7.54 12.52 22.66
C GLU A 316 -8.88 11.98 23.17
N ARG A 317 -8.90 10.78 23.77
CA ARG A 317 -10.11 10.18 24.33
C ARG A 317 -10.75 11.04 25.42
N LEU A 318 -9.96 11.63 26.30
CA LEU A 318 -10.48 12.51 27.36
C LEU A 318 -11.17 13.76 26.78
N ARG A 319 -10.61 14.36 25.74
CA ARG A 319 -11.20 15.54 25.08
C ARG A 319 -12.49 15.22 24.33
N GLU A 320 -12.58 14.04 23.73
CA GLU A 320 -13.80 13.58 23.05
C GLU A 320 -14.93 13.32 24.06
N GLY A 321 -14.60 12.79 25.25
CA GLY A 321 -15.56 12.63 26.35
C GLY A 321 -16.09 13.96 26.92
N GLU A 322 -15.26 15.00 26.98
CA GLU A 322 -15.67 16.35 27.46
C GLU A 322 -16.54 17.10 26.44
N GLY A 323 -16.39 16.84 25.14
CA GLY A 323 -17.18 17.48 24.08
C GLY A 323 -18.56 16.87 23.83
N ALA A 324 -18.88 15.72 24.47
CA ALA A 324 -20.15 15.01 24.34
C ALA A 324 -21.10 15.20 25.54
N SER A 325 -20.71 16.03 26.51
CA SER A 325 -21.44 16.39 27.73
C SER A 325 -21.90 17.85 27.74
#